data_AF-A0A1F6KAV6-F1
#
_entry.id   AF-A0A1F6KAV6-F1
#
_cell.length_a   1.000
_cell.length_b   1.000
_cell.length_c   1.000
_cell.angle_alpha   90.00
_cell.angle_beta   90.00
_cell.angle_gamma   90.00
#
_symmetry.space_group_name_H-M   'P 1'
#
loop_
_entity.id
_entity.type
_entity.pdbx_description
1 polymer ?
#
loop_
_entity_poly.entity_id
_entity_poly.type
_entity_poly.pdbx_seq_one_letter_code
_entity_poly.pdbx_strand_id
1 'polypeptide(L)' 'MLESTLSMALEPLFITKLIFLIVLGMYSAFAFVLSSQIKTMNAIVEIKNSSALLYAVSLIHLVLVLSLFIAGLVIL' A
#
# COMPACT_ATOMS: atom_id res chain seq x y z
N MET A 1 20.32 9.10 28.17
CA MET A 1 20.13 8.19 27.01
C MET A 1 18.65 7.96 26.70
N LEU A 2 17.78 7.67 27.68
CA LEU A 2 16.34 7.50 27.42
C LEU A 2 15.62 8.82 27.04
N GLU A 3 15.99 9.94 27.66
CA GLU A 3 15.43 11.26 27.34
C GLU A 3 15.80 11.73 25.93
N SER A 4 17.00 11.40 25.44
CA SER A 4 17.42 11.79 24.09
C SER A 4 16.73 10.98 23.00
N THR A 5 16.40 9.71 23.22
CA THR A 5 15.58 8.92 22.27
C THR A 5 14.13 9.39 22.25
N LEU A 6 13.57 9.77 23.40
CA LEU A 6 12.21 10.29 23.47
C LEU A 6 12.09 11.65 22.77
N SER A 7 13.06 12.55 22.96
CA SER A 7 13.03 13.86 22.29
C SER A 7 13.18 13.72 20.77
N MET A 8 14.02 12.80 20.31
CA MET A 8 14.22 12.51 18.88
C MET A 8 12.97 11.89 18.24
N ALA A 9 12.23 11.06 18.99
CA ALA A 9 10.94 10.50 18.55
C ALA A 9 9.80 11.53 18.48
N LEU A 10 9.93 12.65 19.20
CA LEU A 10 8.96 13.76 19.18
C LEU A 10 9.29 14.84 18.16
N GLU A 11 10.38 14.68 17.41
CA GLU A 11 10.72 15.63 16.35
C GLU A 11 9.62 15.63 15.27
N PRO A 12 9.12 16.81 14.85
CA PRO A 12 8.06 16.91 13.86
C PRO A 12 8.37 16.16 12.55
N LEU A 13 9.65 16.12 12.15
CA LEU A 13 10.11 15.39 10.97
C LEU A 13 9.95 13.88 11.13
N PHE A 14 10.29 13.31 12.30
CA PHE A 14 10.13 11.89 12.58
C PHE A 14 8.65 11.49 12.58
N ILE A 15 7.80 12.27 13.26
CA ILE A 15 6.35 12.04 13.32
C ILE A 15 5.74 12.08 11.91
N THR A 16 6.13 13.04 11.08
CA THR A 16 5.62 13.17 9.70
C THR A 16 5.98 11.94 8.85
N LYS A 17 7.22 11.45 8.95
CA LYS A 17 7.66 10.22 8.28
C LYS A 17 6.86 9.00 8.75
N LEU A 18 6.64 8.88 10.06
CA LEU A 18 5.86 7.78 10.64
C LEU A 18 4.42 7.78 10.14
N ILE A 19 3.75 8.95 10.16
CA ILE A 19 2.38 9.09 9.65
C ILE A 19 2.32 8.72 8.16
N PHE A 20 3.29 9.19 7.37
CA PHE A 20 3.35 8.87 5.94
C PHE A 20 3.50 7.36 5.70
N LEU A 21 4.36 6.68 6.45
CA LEU A 21 4.52 5.21 6.39
C LEU A 21 3.22 4.48 6.77
N ILE A 22 2.50 4.95 7.79
CA ILE A 22 1.20 4.38 8.19
C ILE A 22 0.19 4.52 7.04
N VAL A 23 0.08 5.71 6.45
CA VAL A 23 -0.83 5.96 5.32
C VAL A 23 -0.48 5.08 4.12
N LEU A 24 0.80 4.94 3.80
CA LEU A 24 1.30 4.06 2.74
C LEU A 24 0.97 2.58 3.02
N GLY A 25 1.11 2.14 4.26
CA GLY A 25 0.73 0.79 4.69
C GLY A 25 -0.77 0.53 4.54
N MET A 26 -1.61 1.48 4.99
CA MET A 26 -3.07 1.40 4.81
C MET A 26 -3.45 1.35 3.33
N TYR A 27 -2.81 2.18 2.49
CA TYR A 27 -3.04 2.18 1.05
C TYR A 27 -2.64 0.86 0.38
N SER A 28 -1.55 0.24 0.84
CA SER A 28 -1.10 -1.07 0.36
C SER A 28 -2.08 -2.18 0.72
N ALA A 29 -2.57 -2.21 1.96
CA ALA A 29 -3.62 -3.14 2.37
C ALA A 29 -4.90 -2.95 1.56
N PHE A 30 -5.29 -1.69 1.30
CA PHE A 30 -6.45 -1.37 0.47
C PHE A 30 -6.28 -1.88 -0.98
N ALA A 31 -5.14 -1.65 -1.61
CA ALA A 31 -4.85 -2.14 -2.96
C ALA A 31 -4.93 -3.69 -3.04
N PHE A 32 -4.46 -4.38 -2.01
CA PHE A 32 -4.58 -5.84 -1.91
C PHE A 32 -6.03 -6.32 -1.83
N VAL A 33 -6.85 -5.67 -1.00
CA VAL A 33 -8.29 -5.97 -0.88
C VAL A 33 -8.99 -5.72 -2.22
N LEU A 34 -8.71 -4.61 -2.88
CA LEU A 34 -9.33 -4.25 -4.15
C LEU A 34 -8.97 -5.25 -5.27
N SER A 35 -7.71 -5.68 -5.35
CA SER A 35 -7.28 -6.72 -6.29
C SER A 35 -7.96 -8.07 -6.00
N SER A 36 -8.12 -8.43 -4.73
CA SER A 36 -8.86 -9.64 -4.31
C SER A 36 -10.34 -9.59 -4.67
N GLN A 37 -10.96 -8.42 -4.54
CA GLN A 37 -12.35 -8.19 -4.94
C GLN A 37 -12.52 -8.28 -6.45
N ILE A 38 -11.64 -7.66 -7.24
CA ILE A 38 -11.66 -7.77 -8.71
C ILE A 38 -11.56 -9.24 -9.15
N LYS A 39 -10.66 -10.02 -8.54
CA LYS A 39 -10.55 -11.46 -8.79
C LYS A 39 -11.86 -12.20 -8.50
N THR A 40 -12.46 -11.92 -7.35
CA THR A 40 -13.71 -12.56 -6.90
C THR A 40 -14.88 -12.19 -7.81
N MET A 41 -15.01 -10.91 -8.16
CA MET A 41 -16.06 -10.42 -9.06
C MET A 41 -15.93 -11.03 -10.46
N ASN A 42 -14.72 -11.09 -11.01
CA ASN A 42 -14.46 -11.71 -12.31
C ASN A 42 -14.82 -13.21 -12.32
N ALA A 43 -14.63 -13.91 -11.19
CA ALA A 43 -15.01 -15.31 -11.05
C ALA A 43 -16.53 -15.52 -10.96
N ILE A 44 -17.26 -14.57 -10.36
CA ILE A 44 -18.72 -14.67 -10.17
C ILE A 44 -19.49 -14.28 -11.44
N VAL A 45 -19.03 -13.26 -12.18
CA VAL A 45 -19.86 -12.61 -13.22
C VAL A 45 -19.54 -13.10 -14.65
N GLU A 46 -18.61 -14.06 -14.85
CA GLU A 46 -18.23 -14.60 -16.17
C GLU A 46 -18.03 -13.55 -17.29
N ILE A 47 -17.47 -12.38 -16.96
CA ILE A 47 -17.23 -11.31 -17.95
C ILE A 47 -16.02 -11.68 -18.81
N LYS A 48 -16.25 -12.43 -19.90
CA LYS A 48 -15.19 -13.09 -20.70
C LYS A 48 -14.10 -12.18 -21.28
N ASN A 49 -14.37 -10.92 -21.62
CA ASN A 49 -13.39 -10.07 -22.33
C ASN A 49 -12.83 -8.87 -21.55
N SER A 50 -13.58 -8.22 -20.64
CA SER A 50 -13.02 -7.09 -19.86
C SER A 50 -12.31 -7.54 -18.57
N SER A 51 -12.60 -8.76 -18.10
CA SER A 51 -12.02 -9.36 -16.89
C SER A 51 -10.50 -9.41 -16.89
N ALA A 52 -9.88 -9.83 -18.01
CA ALA A 52 -8.45 -10.04 -18.09
C ALA A 52 -7.64 -8.73 -17.99
N LEU A 53 -8.11 -7.69 -18.68
CA LEU A 53 -7.46 -6.38 -18.67
C LEU A 53 -7.62 -5.71 -17.30
N LEU A 54 -8.82 -5.79 -16.70
CA LEU A 54 -9.07 -5.26 -15.35
C LEU A 54 -8.21 -5.96 -14.30
N TYR A 55 -8.05 -7.28 -14.41
CA TYR A 55 -7.19 -8.06 -13.52
C TYR A 55 -5.70 -7.74 -13.72
N ALA A 56 -5.24 -7.58 -14.96
CA ALA A 56 -3.86 -7.18 -15.24
C ALA A 56 -3.55 -5.79 -14.66
N VAL A 57 -4.47 -4.83 -14.82
CA VAL A 57 -4.33 -3.48 -14.23
C VAL A 57 -4.33 -3.55 -12.71
N SER A 58 -5.21 -4.35 -12.09
CA SER A 58 -5.21 -4.49 -10.62
C SER A 58 -3.93 -5.14 -10.09
N LEU A 59 -3.35 -6.08 -10.84
CA LEU A 59 -2.10 -6.72 -10.48
C LEU A 59 -0.92 -5.74 -10.60
N ILE A 60 -0.83 -4.98 -11.70
CA ILE A 60 0.20 -3.94 -11.87
C ILE A 60 0.07 -2.90 -10.76
N HIS A 61 -1.15 -2.44 -10.47
CA HIS A 61 -1.40 -1.49 -9.40
C HIS A 61 -0.93 -2.04 -8.05
N LEU A 62 -1.26 -3.28 -7.72
CA LEU A 62 -0.80 -3.92 -6.48
C LEU A 62 0.73 -3.96 -6.39
N VAL A 63 1.41 -4.36 -7.47
CA VAL A 63 2.88 -4.41 -7.52
C VAL A 63 3.49 -3.02 -7.33
N LEU A 64 2.94 -1.99 -7.98
CA LEU A 64 3.42 -0.62 -7.85
C LEU A 64 3.23 -0.09 -6.42
N VAL A 65 2.08 -0.34 -5.80
CA VAL A 65 1.81 0.12 -4.43
C VAL A 65 2.72 -0.58 -3.42
N LEU A 66 2.91 -1.90 -3.55
CA LEU A 66 3.86 -2.63 -2.70
C LEU A 66 5.29 -2.13 -2.90
N SER A 67 5.70 -1.86 -4.14
CA SER A 67 7.02 -1.30 -4.44
C SER A 67 7.21 0.08 -3.82
N LEU A 68 6.17 0.93 -3.87
CA LEU A 68 6.18 2.26 -3.25
C LEU A 68 6.26 2.19 -1.73
N PHE A 69 5.55 1.24 -1.11
CA PHE A 69 5.63 1.00 0.33
C PHE A 69 7.03 0.56 0.77
N ILE A 70 7.63 -0.42 0.07
CA ILE A 70 8.99 -0.88 0.35
C ILE A 70 10.01 0.25 0.14
N ALA A 71 9.89 1.01 -0.96
CA ALA A 71 10.75 2.17 -1.18
C ALA A 71 10.59 3.22 -0.07
N GLY A 72 9.36 3.46 0.39
CA GLY A 72 9.07 4.32 1.53
C GLY A 72 9.76 3.86 2.80
N LEU A 73 9.71 2.57 3.13
CA LEU A 73 10.41 2.00 4.29
C LEU A 73 11.94 2.14 4.23
N VAL A 74 12.53 2.13 3.03
CA VAL A 74 13.98 2.25 2.84
C VAL A 74 14.43 3.71 2.88
N ILE A 75 13.65 4.63 2.34
CA ILE A 75 14.05 6.04 2.17
C ILE A 75 13.74 6.89 3.41
N LEU A 76 12.63 6.62 4.11
CA LEU A 76 12.13 7.45 5.22
C LEU A 76 12.64 6.98 6.57
#